data_AF-A0AAW6YKH3-F1
#
_entry.id   AF-A0AAW6YKH3-F1
#
_cell.length_a   1.000
_cell.length_b   1.000
_cell.length_c   1.000
_cell.angle_alpha   90.00
_cell.angle_beta   90.00
_cell.angle_gamma   90.00
#
_symmetry.space_group_name_H-M   'P 1'
#
loop_
_entity.id
_entity.type
_entity.pdbx_description
1 polymer ?
#
loop_
_entity_poly.entity_id
_entity_poly.type
_entity_poly.pdbx_seq_one_letter_code
_entity_poly.pdbx_strand_id
1 'polypeptide(L)'
;ALQQLTDQIRQSKLCQTVSGTELAMMLGITLTTILFGGVSSASMTTFGKVQNELGQACQLHPYRRANLLDGFANGLGVAVPFLSVFIFVGSQLTQGYEFVAPLSVTQIAPYLFHSYNLFLAFLISILTGWGRRFEGQQGK
;
A
#
# COMPACT_ATOMS: atom_id res chain seq x y z
N ALA A 1 -7.09 8.77 -18.65
CA ALA A 1 -6.32 7.56 -18.28
C ALA A 1 -6.68 7.06 -16.88
N LEU A 2 -6.39 7.81 -15.80
CA LEU A 2 -6.69 7.39 -14.42
C LEU A 2 -8.20 7.15 -14.18
N GLN A 3 -9.07 8.06 -14.64
CA GLN A 3 -10.53 7.88 -14.56
C GLN A 3 -11.04 6.66 -15.33
N GLN A 4 -10.46 6.35 -16.49
CA GLN A 4 -10.85 5.18 -17.29
C GLN A 4 -10.39 3.86 -16.63
N LEU A 5 -9.23 3.86 -15.98
CA LEU A 5 -8.77 2.74 -15.14
C LEU A 5 -9.70 2.57 -13.93
N THR A 6 -10.09 3.66 -13.28
CA THR A 6 -11.07 3.64 -12.18
C THR A 6 -12.42 3.11 -12.65
N ASP A 7 -12.91 3.53 -13.82
CA ASP A 7 -14.18 3.07 -14.39
C ASP A 7 -14.14 1.59 -14.80
N GLN A 8 -13.02 1.11 -15.35
CA GLN A 8 -12.83 -0.31 -15.68
C GLN A 8 -12.73 -1.19 -14.42
N ILE A 9 -12.05 -0.71 -13.37
CA ILE A 9 -11.97 -1.40 -12.08
C ILE A 9 -13.35 -1.42 -11.40
N ARG A 10 -14.09 -0.31 -11.48
CA ARG A 10 -15.45 -0.15 -10.95
C ARG A 10 -16.47 -1.05 -11.67
N GLN A 11 -16.32 -1.28 -12.98
CA GLN A 11 -17.18 -2.19 -13.74
C GLN A 11 -16.83 -3.68 -13.54
N SER A 12 -15.66 -3.99 -12.98
CA SER A 12 -15.31 -5.37 -12.68
C SER A 12 -16.14 -5.91 -11.51
N LYS A 13 -16.45 -7.22 -11.54
CA LYS A 13 -17.15 -7.91 -10.44
C LYS A 13 -16.43 -7.81 -9.08
N LEU A 14 -15.17 -7.36 -9.04
CA LEU A 14 -14.43 -7.11 -7.79
C LEU A 14 -15.03 -5.92 -7.01
N CYS A 15 -15.36 -4.80 -7.66
CA CYS A 15 -15.91 -3.61 -6.98
C CYS A 15 -17.39 -3.74 -6.57
N GLN A 16 -18.07 -4.85 -6.88
CA GLN A 16 -19.42 -5.12 -6.37
C GLN A 16 -19.40 -5.58 -4.90
N THR A 17 -18.23 -5.95 -4.37
CA THR A 17 -18.08 -6.39 -2.99
C THR A 17 -17.10 -5.49 -2.25
N VAL A 18 -17.35 -5.26 -0.96
CA VAL A 18 -16.48 -4.46 -0.09
C VAL A 18 -15.04 -5.00 -0.10
N SER A 19 -14.88 -6.33 -0.10
CA SER A 19 -13.57 -6.98 -0.17
C SER A 19 -12.82 -6.67 -1.46
N GLY A 20 -13.49 -6.69 -2.61
CA GLY A 20 -12.82 -6.43 -3.88
C GLY A 20 -12.46 -4.95 -4.08
N THR A 21 -13.24 -4.02 -3.53
CA THR A 21 -12.84 -2.59 -3.48
C THR A 21 -11.62 -2.39 -2.59
N GLU A 22 -11.55 -3.03 -1.42
CA GLU A 22 -10.36 -2.97 -0.57
C GLU A 22 -9.12 -3.57 -1.27
N LEU A 23 -9.28 -4.65 -2.02
CA LEU A 23 -8.20 -5.22 -2.85
C LEU A 23 -7.78 -4.29 -3.98
N ALA A 24 -8.72 -3.61 -4.64
CA ALA A 24 -8.41 -2.62 -5.66
C ALA A 24 -7.64 -1.42 -5.07
N MET A 25 -8.04 -0.95 -3.89
CA MET A 25 -7.32 0.09 -3.13
C MET A 25 -5.90 -0.37 -2.81
N MET A 26 -5.72 -1.59 -2.29
CA MET A 26 -4.42 -2.21 -2.01
C MET A 26 -3.51 -2.22 -3.25
N LEU A 27 -4.02 -2.73 -4.37
CA LEU A 27 -3.25 -2.82 -5.61
C LEU A 27 -2.88 -1.44 -6.14
N GLY A 28 -3.82 -0.49 -6.11
CA GLY A 28 -3.62 0.86 -6.61
C GLY A 28 -2.54 1.63 -5.84
N ILE A 29 -2.59 1.66 -4.51
CA ILE A 29 -1.58 2.35 -3.71
C ILE A 29 -0.23 1.62 -3.74
N THR A 30 -0.21 0.28 -3.75
CA THR A 30 1.04 -0.48 -3.85
C THR A 30 1.73 -0.21 -5.19
N LEU A 31 0.99 -0.25 -6.30
CA LEU A 31 1.52 0.09 -7.63
C LEU A 31 2.02 1.53 -7.68
N THR A 32 1.23 2.48 -7.15
CA THR A 32 1.64 3.88 -7.09
C THR A 32 2.94 4.03 -6.27
N THR A 33 3.06 3.34 -5.15
CA THR A 33 4.27 3.34 -4.31
C THR A 33 5.49 2.81 -5.06
N ILE A 34 5.32 1.75 -5.85
CA ILE A 34 6.38 1.21 -6.71
C ILE A 34 6.80 2.24 -7.77
N LEU A 35 5.84 2.90 -8.44
CA LEU A 35 6.10 3.90 -9.47
C LEU A 35 6.82 5.14 -8.93
N PHE A 36 6.55 5.52 -7.68
CA PHE A 36 7.21 6.63 -6.99
C PHE A 36 8.50 6.21 -6.26
N GLY A 37 9.02 5.02 -6.52
CA GLY A 37 10.30 4.56 -5.95
C GLY A 37 10.26 4.30 -4.45
N GLY A 38 9.12 3.83 -3.94
CA GLY A 38 8.93 3.54 -2.52
C GLY A 38 8.57 4.78 -1.67
N VAL A 39 8.41 5.97 -2.26
CA VAL A 39 8.12 7.19 -1.49
C VAL A 39 6.63 7.27 -1.13
N SER A 40 6.29 6.79 0.07
CA SER A 40 4.91 6.67 0.55
C SER A 40 4.15 8.01 0.58
N SER A 41 4.80 9.13 0.92
CA SER A 41 4.16 10.45 0.97
C SER A 41 3.68 10.94 -0.39
N ALA A 42 4.50 10.79 -1.43
CA ALA A 42 4.14 11.14 -2.80
C ALA A 42 2.98 10.27 -3.30
N SER A 43 3.06 8.96 -3.04
CA SER A 43 2.02 8.02 -3.45
C SER A 43 0.68 8.27 -2.76
N MET A 44 0.68 8.56 -1.46
CA MET A 44 -0.54 8.93 -0.73
C MET A 44 -1.12 10.25 -1.22
N THR A 45 -0.28 11.21 -1.59
CA THR A 45 -0.74 12.50 -2.15
C THR A 45 -1.40 12.31 -3.52
N THR A 46 -0.83 11.44 -4.37
CA THR A 46 -1.35 11.17 -5.71
C THR A 46 -2.59 10.28 -5.69
N PHE A 47 -2.56 9.18 -4.94
CA PHE A 47 -3.62 8.16 -4.97
C PHE A 47 -4.66 8.33 -3.86
N GLY A 48 -4.43 9.18 -2.86
CA GLY A 48 -5.31 9.33 -1.70
C GLY A 48 -6.73 9.77 -2.05
N LYS A 49 -6.90 10.68 -3.02
CA LYS A 49 -8.24 11.10 -3.49
C LYS A 49 -8.99 9.93 -4.15
N VAL A 50 -8.31 9.21 -5.05
CA VAL A 50 -8.87 8.05 -5.76
C VAL A 50 -9.27 6.95 -4.78
N GLN A 51 -8.40 6.67 -3.81
CA GLN A 51 -8.66 5.69 -2.77
C GLN A 51 -9.84 6.09 -1.87
N ASN A 52 -9.96 7.37 -1.54
CA ASN A 52 -11.09 7.86 -0.75
C ASN A 52 -12.42 7.72 -1.51
N GLU A 53 -12.45 8.07 -2.80
CA GLU A 53 -13.64 7.89 -3.66
C GLU A 53 -14.04 6.42 -3.80
N LEU A 54 -13.06 5.53 -4.02
CA LEU A 54 -13.29 4.08 -4.08
C LEU A 54 -13.88 3.55 -2.76
N GLY A 55 -13.31 3.94 -1.62
CA GLY A 55 -13.79 3.49 -0.32
C GLY A 55 -15.17 4.06 0.02
N GLN A 56 -15.46 5.32 -0.35
CA GLN A 56 -16.75 5.96 -0.13
C GLN A 56 -17.86 5.30 -0.98
N ALA A 57 -17.55 4.85 -2.19
CA ALA A 57 -18.51 4.11 -3.02
C ALA A 57 -19.03 2.81 -2.35
N CYS A 58 -18.22 2.21 -1.47
CA CYS A 58 -18.61 1.06 -0.64
C CYS A 58 -19.01 1.43 0.79
N GLN A 59 -19.25 2.72 1.07
CA GLN A 59 -19.60 3.25 2.39
C GLN A 59 -18.58 2.87 3.46
N LEU A 60 -17.30 2.63 3.12
CA LEU A 60 -16.28 2.27 4.11
C LEU A 60 -15.98 3.45 5.01
N HIS A 61 -15.88 3.19 6.32
CA HIS A 61 -15.57 4.21 7.31
C HIS A 61 -14.24 4.92 7.01
N PRO A 62 -14.16 6.27 7.16
CA PRO A 62 -12.95 7.06 6.90
C PRO A 62 -11.67 6.49 7.50
N TYR A 63 -11.69 6.08 8.78
CA TYR A 63 -10.54 5.42 9.43
C TYR A 63 -10.04 4.17 8.70
N ARG A 64 -10.94 3.32 8.19
CA ARG A 64 -10.51 2.12 7.46
C ARG A 64 -9.87 2.49 6.13
N ARG A 65 -10.43 3.47 5.41
CA ARG A 65 -9.86 3.97 4.16
C ARG A 65 -8.45 4.55 4.36
N ALA A 66 -8.28 5.34 5.42
CA ALA A 66 -7.00 5.95 5.79
C ALA A 66 -5.97 4.90 6.22
N ASN A 67 -6.35 3.94 7.07
CA ASN A 67 -5.45 2.88 7.51
C ASN A 67 -5.00 1.98 6.36
N LEU A 68 -5.90 1.63 5.44
CA LEU A 68 -5.52 0.86 4.24
C LEU A 68 -4.60 1.69 3.32
N LEU A 69 -4.82 3.00 3.21
CA LEU A 69 -3.97 3.87 2.38
C LEU A 69 -2.55 3.90 2.92
N ASP A 70 -2.41 4.24 4.19
CA ASP A 70 -1.10 4.32 4.85
C ASP A 70 -0.41 2.96 4.95
N GLY A 71 -1.17 1.93 5.34
CA GLY A 71 -0.65 0.58 5.53
C GLY A 71 -0.05 -0.03 4.27
N PHE A 72 -0.72 0.11 3.13
CA PHE A 72 -0.20 -0.40 1.86
C PHE A 72 0.81 0.54 1.21
N ALA A 73 0.75 1.85 1.46
CA ALA A 73 1.79 2.79 1.03
C ALA A 73 3.14 2.52 1.72
N ASN A 74 3.14 1.95 2.93
CA ASN A 74 4.35 1.54 3.66
C ASN A 74 4.62 0.02 3.57
N GLY A 75 3.83 -0.70 2.78
CA GLY A 75 3.89 -2.14 2.61
C GLY A 75 4.88 -2.59 1.53
N LEU A 76 4.44 -3.53 0.69
CA LEU A 76 5.30 -4.16 -0.33
C LEU A 76 5.97 -3.20 -1.30
N GLY A 77 5.32 -2.07 -1.65
CA GLY A 77 5.88 -1.13 -2.62
C GLY A 77 7.21 -0.52 -2.17
N VAL A 78 7.42 -0.41 -0.85
CA VAL A 78 8.65 0.09 -0.22
C VAL A 78 9.71 -1.01 -0.11
N ALA A 79 9.32 -2.28 -0.23
CA ALA A 79 10.21 -3.43 -0.12
C ALA A 79 10.67 -3.99 -1.48
N VAL A 80 10.39 -3.30 -2.59
CA VAL A 80 10.83 -3.72 -3.92
C VAL A 80 12.31 -3.35 -4.14
N PRO A 81 13.21 -4.33 -4.37
CA PRO A 81 14.60 -4.07 -4.67
C PRO A 81 14.73 -3.18 -5.92
N PHE A 82 15.76 -2.33 -5.99
CA PHE A 82 16.07 -1.43 -7.10
C PHE A 82 15.08 -0.29 -7.38
N LEU A 83 13.90 -0.31 -6.77
CA LEU A 83 12.91 0.77 -6.89
C LEU A 83 12.82 1.58 -5.60
N SER A 84 12.96 0.92 -4.44
CA SER A 84 12.85 1.59 -3.16
C SER A 84 14.07 2.43 -2.79
N VAL A 85 13.85 3.74 -2.61
CA VAL A 85 14.84 4.67 -2.06
C VAL A 85 15.36 4.20 -0.69
N PHE A 86 14.51 3.60 0.15
CA PHE A 86 14.91 3.14 1.48
C PHE A 86 15.94 2.01 1.41
N ILE A 87 15.82 1.08 0.45
CA ILE A 87 16.77 -0.01 0.26
C ILE A 87 18.09 0.54 -0.27
N PHE A 88 18.04 1.52 -1.18
CA PHE A 88 19.26 2.18 -1.67
C PHE A 88 20.00 2.93 -0.57
N VAL A 89 19.30 3.74 0.21
CA VAL A 89 19.89 4.46 1.35
C VAL A 89 20.46 3.45 2.36
N GLY A 90 19.74 2.37 2.66
CA GLY A 90 20.25 1.29 3.50
C GLY A 90 21.55 0.68 2.98
N SER A 91 21.65 0.42 1.68
CA SER A 91 22.87 -0.12 1.07
C SER A 91 24.03 0.87 1.14
N GLN A 92 23.78 2.16 0.86
CA GLN A 92 24.79 3.21 0.96
C GLN A 92 25.32 3.38 2.38
N LEU A 93 24.45 3.27 3.39
CA LEU A 93 24.84 3.36 4.80
C LEU A 93 25.73 2.20 5.27
N THR A 94 25.82 1.10 4.52
CA THR A 94 26.72 -0.03 4.84
C THR A 94 28.10 0.09 4.21
N GLN A 95 28.34 1.12 3.41
CA GLN A 95 29.63 1.38 2.79
C GLN A 95 30.56 2.16 3.73
N GLY A 96 31.87 1.95 3.60
CA GLY A 96 32.89 2.73 4.34
C GLY A 96 33.39 2.12 5.65
N TYR A 97 32.99 0.90 5.98
CA TYR A 97 33.51 0.17 7.14
C TYR A 97 34.54 -0.88 6.71
N GLU A 98 35.79 -0.80 7.17
CA GLU A 98 36.85 -1.76 6.81
C GLU A 98 36.61 -3.18 7.36
N PHE A 99 35.79 -3.31 8.40
CA PHE A 99 35.55 -4.57 9.10
C PHE A 99 34.32 -5.35 8.60
N VAL A 100 33.51 -4.82 7.66
CA VAL A 100 32.30 -5.48 7.15
C VAL A 100 32.16 -5.28 5.64
N ALA A 101 31.80 -6.35 4.93
CA ALA A 101 31.43 -6.24 3.52
C ALA A 101 30.12 -5.43 3.35
N PRO A 102 30.07 -4.46 2.41
CA PRO A 102 28.87 -3.68 2.18
C PRO A 102 27.72 -4.57 1.69
N LEU A 103 26.51 -4.30 2.17
CA LEU A 103 25.33 -5.07 1.80
C LEU A 103 24.74 -4.55 0.50
N SER A 104 24.42 -5.47 -0.40
CA SER A 104 23.70 -5.13 -1.63
C SER A 104 22.22 -4.85 -1.36
N VAL A 105 21.58 -4.13 -2.27
CA VAL A 105 20.12 -3.87 -2.21
C VAL A 105 19.29 -5.16 -2.17
N THR A 106 19.74 -6.25 -2.81
CA THR A 106 19.04 -7.54 -2.77
C THR A 106 19.20 -8.26 -1.44
N GLN A 107 20.30 -8.02 -0.73
CA GLN A 107 20.50 -8.55 0.61
C GLN A 107 19.67 -7.80 1.65
N ILE A 108 19.47 -6.48 1.50
CA ILE A 108 18.71 -5.66 2.45
C ILE A 108 17.20 -5.86 2.29
N ALA A 109 16.71 -5.97 1.05
CA ALA A 109 15.29 -6.08 0.75
C ALA A 109 14.49 -7.07 1.63
N PRO A 110 14.92 -8.35 1.81
CA PRO A 110 14.16 -9.31 2.63
C PRO A 110 14.08 -8.95 4.11
N TYR A 111 14.97 -8.09 4.62
CA TYR A 111 15.00 -7.68 6.03
C TYR A 111 14.11 -6.49 6.36
N LEU A 112 13.33 -5.98 5.40
CA LEU A 112 12.28 -4.99 5.63
C LEU A 112 11.05 -5.61 6.32
N PHE A 113 11.27 -6.28 7.45
CA PHE A 113 10.25 -7.03 8.19
C PHE A 113 9.00 -6.19 8.48
N HIS A 114 9.18 -4.90 8.81
CA HIS A 114 8.06 -4.01 9.09
C HIS A 114 7.10 -3.91 7.90
N SER A 115 7.62 -3.63 6.70
CA SER A 115 6.82 -3.48 5.47
C SER A 115 6.11 -4.77 5.08
N TYR A 116 6.79 -5.92 5.19
CA TYR A 116 6.17 -7.22 4.91
C TYR A 116 5.06 -7.57 5.92
N ASN A 117 5.32 -7.37 7.21
CA ASN A 117 4.34 -7.65 8.26
C ASN A 117 3.13 -6.71 8.19
N LEU A 118 3.34 -5.42 7.91
CA LEU A 118 2.26 -4.46 7.67
C LEU A 118 1.38 -4.89 6.50
N PHE A 119 2.01 -5.20 5.36
CA PHE A 119 1.28 -5.65 4.19
C PHE A 119 0.46 -6.91 4.48
N LEU A 120 1.07 -7.90 5.15
CA LEU A 120 0.38 -9.14 5.51
C LEU A 120 -0.77 -8.90 6.49
N ALA A 121 -0.57 -8.07 7.51
CA ALA A 121 -1.61 -7.73 8.49
C ALA A 121 -2.83 -7.07 7.82
N PHE A 122 -2.59 -6.11 6.92
CA PHE A 122 -3.66 -5.46 6.17
C PHE A 122 -4.31 -6.38 5.14
N LEU A 123 -3.54 -7.24 4.47
CA LEU A 123 -4.08 -8.26 3.57
C LEU A 123 -5.01 -9.22 4.32
N ILE A 124 -4.60 -9.70 5.49
CA ILE A 124 -5.43 -10.54 6.36
C ILE A 124 -6.68 -9.77 6.81
N SER A 125 -6.55 -8.49 7.15
CA SER A 125 -7.68 -7.62 7.52
C SER A 125 -8.71 -7.46 6.39
N ILE A 126 -8.27 -7.46 5.12
CA ILE A 126 -9.15 -7.47 3.95
C ILE A 126 -9.81 -8.85 3.79
N LEU A 127 -9.02 -9.93 3.82
CA LEU A 127 -9.54 -11.28 3.56
C LEU A 127 -10.56 -11.73 4.62
N THR A 128 -10.28 -11.42 5.88
CA THR A 128 -11.17 -11.76 7.01
C THR A 128 -12.29 -10.74 7.22
N GLY A 129 -12.18 -9.55 6.62
CA GLY A 129 -13.06 -8.42 6.91
C GLY A 129 -12.89 -7.86 8.32
N TRP A 130 -11.81 -8.22 9.03
CA TRP A 130 -11.57 -7.78 10.39
C TRP A 130 -11.40 -6.26 10.46
N GLY A 131 -12.24 -5.61 11.27
CA GLY A 131 -12.23 -4.16 11.46
C GLY A 131 -12.97 -3.39 10.37
N ARG A 132 -13.81 -4.04 9.56
CA ARG A 132 -14.74 -3.36 8.65
C ARG A 132 -15.75 -2.57 9.48
N ARG A 133 -15.85 -1.29 9.16
CA ARG A 133 -16.86 -0.36 9.66
C ARG A 133 -17.38 0.43 8.47
N PHE A 134 -18.65 0.79 8.50
CA PHE A 134 -19.30 1.52 7.42
C PHE A 134 -19.77 2.91 7.90
N GLU A 135 -20.04 3.80 6.95
CA GLU A 135 -20.57 5.13 7.19
C GLU A 135 -22.07 5.06 7.51
N GLY A 136 -22.43 5.30 8.77
CA GLY A 136 -23.81 5.33 9.25
C GLY A 136 -23.91 5.60 10.75
N GLN A 137 -25.11 5.92 11.27
CA GLN A 137 -25.32 6.08 12.70
C GLN A 137 -24.97 4.74 13.40
N GLN A 138 -23.92 4.75 14.23
CA GLN A 138 -23.31 3.60 14.92
C GLN A 138 -22.24 2.79 14.16
N GLY A 139 -21.69 3.29 13.05
CA GLY A 139 -20.59 2.61 12.34
C GLY A 139 -21.01 1.33 11.60
N LYS A 140 -22.31 1.24 11.31
CA LYS A 140 -22.97 0.24 10.47
C LYS A 140 -23.38 0.84 9.14
#